data_AF-A0A7V9K8T4-F1
#
_entry.id   AF-A0A7V9K8T4-F1
#
_cell.length_a   1.000
_cell.length_b   1.000
_cell.length_c   1.000
_cell.angle_alpha   90.00
_cell.angle_beta   90.00
_cell.angle_gamma   90.00
#
_symmetry.space_group_name_H-M   'P 1'
#
loop_
_entity.id
_entity.type
_entity.pdbx_description
1 polymer ?
#
loop_
_entity_poly.entity_id
_entity_poly.type
_entity_poly.pdbx_seq_one_letter_code
_entity_poly.pdbx_strand_id
1 'polypeptide(L)' 'MKPAGEINDGTAELGRLFEEALRCLASTDLDGANAALEKAHAEAALSRGDAETPGFVGVDDGVADA' A
#
# COMPACT_ATOMS: atom_id res chain seq x y z
N MET A 1 -13.34 29.80 14.28
CA MET A 1 -12.13 29.02 14.61
C MET A 1 -12.42 27.55 14.38
N LYS A 2 -11.82 26.97 13.34
CA LYS A 2 -11.56 25.53 13.18
C LYS A 2 -10.09 25.44 12.77
N PRO A 3 -9.27 24.52 13.31
CA PRO A 3 -7.91 24.35 12.83
C PRO A 3 -8.00 23.95 11.34
N ALA A 4 -7.12 24.54 10.53
CA ALA A 4 -6.92 24.15 9.15
C ALA A 4 -6.74 22.63 9.13
N GLY A 5 -7.53 21.95 8.31
CA GLY A 5 -7.55 20.50 8.24
C GLY A 5 -6.13 19.97 8.12
N GLU A 6 -5.81 18.98 8.94
CA GLU A 6 -4.69 18.08 8.67
C GLU A 6 -4.94 17.48 7.29
N ILE A 7 -4.33 18.10 6.28
CA ILE A 7 -4.13 17.45 5.01
C ILE A 7 -3.14 16.34 5.36
N ASN A 8 -3.66 15.16 5.62
CA ASN A 8 -2.85 13.96 5.54
C ASN A 8 -2.32 13.96 4.12
N ASP A 9 -1.05 14.35 3.94
CA ASP A 9 -0.42 14.34 2.63
C ASP A 9 -0.30 12.86 2.26
N GLY A 10 -1.28 12.33 1.54
CA GLY A 10 -1.36 10.90 1.22
C GLY A 10 -0.07 10.40 0.56
N THR A 11 0.68 11.29 -0.08
CA THR A 11 2.03 11.00 -0.62
C THR A 11 3.05 10.69 0.48
N ALA A 12 3.02 11.42 1.59
CA ALA A 12 3.90 11.22 2.73
C ALA A 12 3.58 9.92 3.48
N GLU A 13 2.29 9.60 3.65
CA GLU A 13 1.88 8.35 4.29
C GLU A 13 2.16 7.13 3.39
N LEU A 14 1.97 7.25 2.07
CA LEU A 14 2.40 6.22 1.11
C LEU A 14 3.91 5.95 1.19
N GLY A 15 4.73 7.01 1.22
CA GLY A 15 6.18 6.88 1.35
C GLY A 15 6.59 6.12 2.61
N ARG A 16 5.96 6.46 3.75
CA ARG A 16 6.19 5.78 5.03
C ARG A 16 5.83 4.29 4.98
N LEU A 17 4.69 3.94 4.39
CA LEU A 17 4.23 2.56 4.27
C LEU A 17 5.15 1.72 3.36
N PHE A 18 5.69 2.31 2.30
CA PHE A 18 6.70 1.64 1.48
C PHE A 18 8.02 1.42 2.24
N GLU A 19 8.48 2.38 3.03
CA GLU A 19 9.66 2.21 3.88
C GLU A 19 9.47 1.10 4.93
N GLU A 20 8.27 1.01 5.53
CA GLU A 20 7.90 -0.04 6.46
C GLU A 20 7.93 -1.42 5.77
N ALA A 21 7.35 -1.53 4.58
CA ALA A 21 7.38 -2.77 3.79
C ALA A 21 8.83 -3.21 3.47
N LEU A 22 9.68 -2.28 3.04
CA LEU A 22 11.09 -2.56 2.75
C LEU A 22 11.86 -3.02 4.01
N ARG A 23 11.56 -2.43 5.17
CA ARG A 23 12.16 -2.83 6.44
C ARG A 23 11.74 -4.25 6.83
N CYS A 24 10.46 -4.58 6.71
CA CYS A 24 9.95 -5.93 6.98
C CYS A 24 10.58 -6.98 6.04
N LEU A 25 10.72 -6.66 4.74
CA LEU A 25 11.41 -7.51 3.78
C LEU A 25 12.89 -7.73 4.13
N ALA A 26 13.59 -6.68 4.57
CA ALA A 26 14.98 -6.79 5.03
C ALA A 26 15.13 -7.70 6.26
N SER A 27 14.07 -7.84 7.08
CA SER A 27 14.01 -8.78 8.20
C SER A 27 13.35 -10.12 7.86
N THR A 28 12.98 -10.39 6.61
CA THR A 28 12.25 -11.60 6.17
C THR A 28 10.86 -11.74 6.79
N ASP A 29 10.31 -10.66 7.35
CA ASP A 29 8.95 -10.58 7.88
C ASP A 29 7.97 -10.34 6.73
N LEU A 30 7.57 -11.43 6.08
CA LEU A 30 6.70 -11.38 4.91
C LEU A 30 5.27 -10.93 5.28
N ASP A 31 4.79 -11.30 6.46
CA ASP A 31 3.46 -10.92 6.94
C ASP A 31 3.40 -9.40 7.21
N GLY A 32 4.41 -8.84 7.87
CA GLY A 32 4.53 -7.41 8.09
C GLY A 32 4.68 -6.62 6.80
N ALA A 33 5.47 -7.12 5.85
CA ALA A 33 5.62 -6.50 4.54
C ALA A 33 4.30 -6.47 3.76
N ASN A 34 3.55 -7.58 3.77
CA ASN A 34 2.25 -7.65 3.11
C ASN A 34 1.23 -6.69 3.76
N ALA A 35 1.19 -6.64 5.09
CA ALA A 35 0.29 -5.74 5.81
C ALA A 35 0.59 -4.25 5.52
N ALA A 36 1.86 -3.88 5.38
CA ALA A 36 2.25 -2.52 5.01
C ALA A 36 1.84 -2.17 3.56
N LEU A 37 1.98 -3.12 2.63
CA LEU A 37 1.57 -2.94 1.23
C LEU A 37 0.04 -2.84 1.06
N GLU A 38 -0.75 -3.63 1.79
CA GLU A 38 -2.22 -3.56 1.77
C GLU A 38 -2.71 -2.18 2.23
N LYS A 39 -2.09 -1.62 3.28
CA LYS A 39 -2.38 -0.26 3.73
C LYS A 39 -1.99 0.79 2.69
N ALA A 40 -0.83 0.63 2.06
CA ALA A 40 -0.39 1.54 1.01
C ALA A 40 -1.36 1.50 -0.19
N HIS A 41 -1.87 0.33 -0.53
CA HIS A 41 -2.88 0.18 -1.58
C HIS A 41 -4.18 0.91 -1.23
N ALA A 42 -4.66 0.78 0.01
CA ALA A 42 -5.85 1.49 0.48
C ALA A 42 -5.65 3.02 0.44
N GLU A 43 -4.51 3.53 0.90
CA GLU A 43 -4.19 4.96 0.88
C GLU A 43 -4.08 5.51 -0.56
N ALA A 44 -3.48 4.74 -1.47
CA ALA A 44 -3.38 5.11 -2.88
C ALA A 44 -4.75 5.15 -3.58
N ALA A 45 -5.67 4.24 -3.21
CA ALA A 45 -7.03 4.23 -3.71
C ALA A 45 -7.82 5.45 -3.23
N LEU A 46 -7.69 5.80 -1.94
CA LEU A 46 -8.33 6.99 -1.35
C LEU A 46 -7.83 8.29 -1.98
N SER A 47 -6.53 8.40 -2.27
CA SER A 47 -5.93 9.60 -2.87
C SER A 47 -6.38 9.87 -4.30
N ARG A 48 -6.86 8.87 -5.04
CA ARG A 48 -7.34 9.04 -6.43
C ARG A 48 -8.81 9.48 -6.52
N GLY A 49 -9.53 9.55 -5.40
CA GLY A 49 -10.96 9.84 -5.40
C GLY A 49 -11.82 8.75 -6.03
N ASP A 50 -11.23 7.60 -6.33
CA ASP A 50 -11.90 6.45 -6.94
C ASP A 50 -12.46 5.57 -5.82
N ALA A 51 -13.74 5.81 -5.49
CA ALA A 51 -14.54 4.93 -4.64
C ALA A 51 -15.05 3.68 -5.40
N GLU A 52 -14.31 3.20 -6.39
CA GLU A 52 -14.59 1.95 -7.09
C GLU A 52 -13.31 1.10 -7.15
N THR A 53 -13.18 0.15 -6.23
CA THR A 53 -12.25 -0.97 -6.41
C THR A 53 -13.09 -2.22 -6.65
N PRO A 54 -12.88 -2.94 -7.76
CA PRO A 54 -12.35 -4.29 -7.58
C PRO A 54 -11.42 -4.71 -8.73
N GLY A 55 -10.24 -5.20 -8.39
CA GLY A 55 -9.32 -5.76 -9.37
C GLY A 55 -7.98 -6.14 -8.77
N PHE A 56 -8.00 -7.00 -7.75
CA PHE A 56 -6.81 -7.75 -7.36
C PHE A 56 -6.39 -8.59 -8.57
N VAL A 57 -5.40 -8.13 -9.35
CA VAL A 57 -4.69 -9.00 -10.28
C VAL A 57 -3.77 -9.82 -9.41
N GLY A 58 -4.24 -11.01 -9.03
CA GLY A 58 -3.36 -12.05 -8.55
C GLY A 58 -2.20 -12.16 -9.52
N VAL A 59 -0.99 -12.08 -9.00
CA VAL A 59 0.22 -12.38 -9.77
C VAL A 59 -0.01 -13.77 -10.37
N ASP A 60 -0.12 -13.83 -11.69
CA ASP A 60 -0.23 -15.06 -12.45
C ASP A 60 1.02 -15.90 -12.15
N ASP A 61 0.92 -16.84 -11.20
CA ASP A 61 1.93 -17.85 -10.92
C ASP A 61 1.89 -18.90 -12.04
N GLY A 62 2.28 -18.46 -13.24
CA GLY A 62 2.33 -19.24 -14.46
C GLY A 62 3.76 -19.66 -14.78
N VAL A 63 4.41 -20.44 -13.91
CA VAL A 63 5.56 -21.26 -14.34
C VAL A 63 4.99 -22.37 -15.22
N ALA A 64 4.98 -22.13 -16.53
CA ALA A 64 4.85 -23.18 -17.52
C ALA A 64 6.18 -23.94 -17.57
N ASP A 65 6.24 -25.08 -16.90
CA ASP A 65 7.27 -26.10 -17.09
C ASP A 65 7.12 -26.68 -18.51
N ALA A 66 8.18 -26.59 -19.32
CA ALA A 66 8.35 -27.27 -20.60
C ALA A 66 9.82 -27.64 -20.79
#